data_AF-A0A8E0KSL5-F1
#
_entry.id   AF-A0A8E0KSL5-F1
#
_cell.length_a   1.000
_cell.length_b   1.000
_cell.length_c   1.000
_cell.angle_alpha   90.00
_cell.angle_beta   90.00
_cell.angle_gamma   90.00
#
_symmetry.space_group_name_H-M   'P 1'
#
loop_
_entity.id
_entity.type
_entity.pdbx_description
1 polymer ?
#
loop_
_entity_poly.entity_id
_entity_poly.type
_entity_poly.pdbx_seq_one_letter_code
_entity_poly.pdbx_strand_id
1 'polypeptide(L)'
;MKTCWQILEIESTTQIDIIRQSYLARLPLCHPETDPQGFKALRQAYEEALRLAVNPVEEADDEEKDATAEHEILRAFRTLLDSESDRFQSSAWQKFIQQLNT
;
A
#
# COMPACT_ATOMS: atom_id res chain seq x y z
N MET A 1 -6.36 -6.60 18.14
CA MET A 1 -5.98 -6.54 16.72
C MET A 1 -7.00 -7.37 15.95
N LYS A 2 -7.54 -6.86 14.83
CA LYS A 2 -8.39 -7.66 13.95
C LYS A 2 -7.47 -8.40 12.98
N THR A 3 -7.65 -9.70 12.78
CA THR A 3 -6.87 -10.45 11.79
C THR A 3 -7.32 -10.09 10.38
N CYS A 4 -6.43 -10.23 9.39
CA CYS A 4 -6.74 -10.05 7.97
C CYS A 4 -7.99 -10.84 7.53
N TRP A 5 -8.17 -12.05 8.07
CA TRP A 5 -9.38 -12.87 7.88
C TRP A 5 -10.67 -12.23 8.43
N GLN A 6 -10.62 -11.60 9.62
CA GLN A 6 -11.75 -10.86 10.19
C GLN A 6 -12.09 -9.60 9.37
N ILE A 7 -11.07 -8.93 8.82
CA ILE A 7 -11.25 -7.76 7.94
C ILE A 7 -11.71 -8.15 6.54
N LEU A 8 -11.58 -9.41 6.13
CA LEU A 8 -12.15 -9.95 4.89
C LEU A 8 -13.48 -10.69 5.11
N GLU A 9 -13.89 -10.88 6.37
CA GLU A 9 -15.08 -11.65 6.76
C GLU A 9 -15.10 -13.08 6.20
N ILE A 10 -13.91 -13.70 6.15
CA ILE A 10 -13.72 -15.08 5.70
C ILE A 10 -12.96 -15.88 6.74
N GLU A 11 -13.03 -17.20 6.61
CA GLU A 11 -12.15 -18.09 7.37
C GLU A 11 -10.72 -18.08 6.81
N SER A 12 -9.76 -18.44 7.66
CA SER A 12 -8.36 -18.61 7.27
C SER A 12 -8.25 -19.63 6.14
N THR A 13 -7.85 -19.18 4.96
CA THR A 13 -7.83 -20.02 3.77
C THR A 13 -6.59 -19.77 2.94
N THR A 14 -6.07 -20.82 2.30
CA THR A 14 -4.99 -20.70 1.31
C THR A 14 -5.53 -20.50 -0.11
N GLN A 15 -6.86 -20.43 -0.27
CA GLN A 15 -7.52 -20.28 -1.56
C GLN A 15 -7.59 -18.80 -1.97
N ILE A 16 -6.69 -18.40 -2.87
CA ILE A 16 -6.59 -17.03 -3.41
C ILE A 16 -7.92 -16.53 -3.99
N ASP A 17 -8.70 -17.38 -4.64
CA ASP A 17 -10.00 -17.01 -5.21
C ASP A 17 -11.01 -16.57 -4.15
N ILE A 18 -11.02 -17.22 -2.98
CA ILE A 18 -11.92 -16.87 -1.87
C ILE A 18 -11.52 -15.50 -1.29
N ILE A 19 -10.21 -15.27 -1.14
CA ILE A 19 -9.64 -14.01 -0.65
C ILE A 19 -10.03 -12.85 -1.59
N ARG A 20 -9.85 -13.05 -2.89
CA ARG A 20 -10.21 -12.05 -3.92
C ARG A 20 -11.72 -11.81 -3.97
N GLN A 21 -12.53 -12.85 -3.89
CA GLN A 21 -13.99 -12.73 -3.93
C GLN A 21 -14.50 -11.88 -2.76
N SER A 22 -14.00 -12.11 -1.55
CA SER A 22 -14.39 -11.32 -0.38
C SER A 22 -13.90 -9.88 -0.45
N TYR A 23 -12.67 -9.65 -0.95
CA TYR A 23 -12.17 -8.30 -1.19
C TYR A 23 -13.06 -7.52 -2.17
N LEU A 24 -13.44 -8.13 -3.30
CA LEU A 24 -14.33 -7.51 -4.29
C LEU A 24 -15.74 -7.25 -3.74
N ALA A 25 -16.26 -8.14 -2.90
CA ALA A 25 -17.55 -7.96 -2.25
C ALA A 25 -17.57 -6.77 -1.27
N ARG A 26 -16.41 -6.45 -0.65
CA ARG A 26 -16.26 -5.35 0.31
C ARG A 26 -15.79 -4.04 -0.31
N LEU A 27 -15.19 -4.08 -1.51
CA LEU A 27 -14.80 -2.89 -2.29
C LEU A 27 -15.91 -1.83 -2.41
N PRO A 28 -17.19 -2.16 -2.74
CA PRO A 28 -18.26 -1.15 -2.84
C PRO A 28 -18.69 -0.56 -1.48
N LEU A 29 -18.28 -1.14 -0.35
CA LEU A 29 -18.57 -0.62 0.99
C LEU A 29 -17.50 0.39 1.46
N CYS A 30 -16.30 0.35 0.88
CA CYS A 30 -15.19 1.26 1.20
C CYS A 30 -14.91 2.17 0.00
N HIS A 31 -15.70 3.24 -0.14
CA HIS A 31 -15.42 4.29 -1.11
C HIS A 31 -14.28 5.18 -0.60
N PRO A 32 -13.21 5.43 -1.40
CA PRO A 32 -12.08 6.25 -0.98
C PRO A 32 -12.45 7.71 -0.67
N GLU A 33 -13.58 8.19 -1.18
CA GLU A 33 -14.15 9.51 -0.83
C GLU A 33 -14.89 9.54 0.51
N THR A 34 -15.35 8.40 1.03
CA THR A 34 -16.20 8.32 2.22
C THR A 34 -15.44 7.77 3.44
N ASP A 35 -14.58 6.77 3.23
CA ASP A 35 -13.82 6.16 4.32
C ASP A 35 -12.42 5.70 3.81
N PRO A 36 -11.44 6.62 3.73
CA PRO A 36 -10.09 6.30 3.27
C PRO A 36 -9.37 5.32 4.20
N GLN A 37 -9.69 5.35 5.49
CA GLN A 37 -9.06 4.50 6.50
C GLN A 37 -9.54 3.04 6.41
N GLY A 38 -10.83 2.83 6.16
CA GLY A 38 -11.44 1.52 5.92
C GLY A 38 -10.98 0.90 4.60
N PHE A 39 -10.79 1.71 3.56
CA PHE A 39 -10.17 1.24 2.32
C PHE A 39 -8.73 0.77 2.54
N LYS A 40 -7.92 1.52 3.30
CA LYS A 40 -6.55 1.13 3.65
C LYS A 40 -6.54 -0.19 4.44
N ALA A 41 -7.40 -0.33 5.44
CA ALA A 41 -7.51 -1.55 6.24
C ALA A 41 -7.97 -2.77 5.41
N LEU A 42 -8.96 -2.60 4.52
CA LEU A 42 -9.45 -3.66 3.64
C LEU A 42 -8.34 -4.15 2.68
N ARG A 43 -7.60 -3.19 2.12
CA ARG A 43 -6.49 -3.48 1.22
C ARG A 43 -5.35 -4.20 1.94
N GLN A 44 -4.95 -3.71 3.11
CA GLN A 44 -3.92 -4.34 3.94
C GLN A 44 -4.29 -5.79 4.29
N ALA A 45 -5.54 -6.04 4.69
CA ALA A 45 -6.01 -7.38 4.99
C ALA A 45 -5.98 -8.33 3.78
N TYR A 46 -6.29 -7.82 2.58
CA TYR A 46 -6.17 -8.59 1.34
C TYR A 46 -4.73 -8.97 1.03
N GLU A 47 -3.80 -8.01 1.14
CA GLU A 47 -2.37 -8.23 0.90
C GLU A 47 -1.77 -9.23 1.90
N GLU A 48 -2.12 -9.11 3.19
CA GLU A 48 -1.72 -10.08 4.21
C GLU A 48 -2.30 -11.47 3.96
N ALA A 49 -3.59 -11.58 3.63
CA ALA A 49 -4.22 -12.88 3.35
C ALA A 49 -3.58 -13.56 2.13
N LEU A 50 -3.24 -12.80 1.08
CA LEU A 50 -2.49 -13.32 -0.06
C LEU A 50 -1.09 -13.80 0.33
N ARG A 51 -0.38 -13.02 1.15
CA ARG A 51 0.95 -13.41 1.64
C ARG A 51 0.88 -14.71 2.42
N LEU A 52 -0.08 -14.85 3.34
CA LEU A 52 -0.31 -16.08 4.12
C LEU A 52 -0.69 -17.27 3.23
N ALA A 53 -1.45 -17.04 2.16
CA ALA A 53 -1.81 -18.08 1.19
C ALA A 53 -0.62 -18.55 0.34
N VAL A 54 0.33 -17.66 0.03
CA VAL A 54 1.52 -17.96 -0.80
C VAL A 54 2.70 -18.47 0.04
N ASN A 55 2.88 -17.93 1.25
CA ASN A 55 3.94 -18.30 2.19
C ASN A 55 3.39 -18.29 3.63
N PRO A 56 3.01 -19.45 4.19
CA PRO A 56 2.39 -19.52 5.52
C PRO A 56 3.35 -19.21 6.69
N VAL A 57 4.58 -18.76 6.45
CA VAL A 57 5.66 -18.71 7.48
C VAL A 57 6.09 -17.30 7.90
N GLU A 58 5.60 -16.21 7.31
CA GLU A 58 6.06 -14.86 7.70
C GLU A 58 4.89 -13.92 8.01
N GLU A 59 4.41 -14.02 9.24
CA GLU A 59 3.68 -12.93 9.91
C GLU A 59 4.68 -11.87 10.37
N ALA A 60 4.33 -10.60 10.14
CA ALA A 60 5.03 -9.37 10.48
C ALA A 60 6.16 -8.93 9.53
N ASP A 61 6.02 -7.68 9.05
CA ASP A 61 7.07 -6.74 8.65
C ASP A 61 6.98 -6.13 7.23
N ASP A 62 5.79 -5.68 6.81
CA ASP A 62 5.67 -4.84 5.59
C ASP A 62 5.08 -3.44 5.84
N GLU A 63 4.49 -3.16 7.01
CA GLU A 63 4.06 -1.78 7.36
C GLU A 63 5.25 -0.81 7.49
N GLU A 64 6.44 -1.31 7.84
CA GLU A 64 7.63 -0.46 8.03
C GLU A 64 8.30 -0.10 6.69
N LYS A 65 8.20 -0.94 5.65
CA LYS A 65 8.79 -0.67 4.33
C LYS A 65 8.01 0.38 3.53
N ASP A 66 6.69 0.28 3.54
CA ASP A 66 5.81 1.23 2.83
C ASP A 66 5.97 2.64 3.44
N ALA A 67 5.91 2.73 4.77
CA ALA A 67 6.14 4.00 5.46
C ALA A 67 7.55 4.57 5.20
N THR A 68 8.60 3.73 5.19
CA THR A 68 9.97 4.23 4.95
C THR A 68 10.17 4.71 3.51
N ALA A 69 9.59 4.01 2.54
CA ALA A 69 9.60 4.41 1.13
C ALA A 69 8.81 5.72 0.91
N GLU A 70 7.63 5.87 1.52
CA GLU A 70 6.86 7.13 1.50
C GLU A 70 7.69 8.30 2.06
N HIS A 71 8.42 8.08 3.17
CA HIS A 71 9.29 9.10 3.76
C HIS A 71 10.46 9.48 2.85
N GLU A 72 11.06 8.52 2.13
CA GLU A 72 12.16 8.80 1.20
C GLU A 72 11.70 9.62 -0.02
N ILE A 73 10.54 9.28 -0.59
CA ILE A 73 9.92 10.01 -1.70
C ILE A 73 9.62 11.45 -1.29
N LEU A 74 9.00 11.64 -0.13
CA LEU A 74 8.67 12.98 0.40
C LEU A 74 9.93 13.81 0.66
N ARG A 75 11.02 13.17 1.12
CA ARG A 75 12.32 13.82 1.32
C ARG A 75 12.93 14.27 0.00
N ALA A 76 13.00 13.40 -1.00
CA ALA A 76 13.52 13.73 -2.32
C ALA A 76 12.71 14.85 -2.99
N PHE A 77 11.38 14.82 -2.85
CA PHE A 77 10.49 15.87 -3.34
C PHE A 77 10.74 17.22 -2.65
N ARG A 78 10.92 17.22 -1.32
CA ARG A 78 11.24 18.42 -0.54
C ARG A 78 12.56 19.05 -1.02
N THR A 79 13.58 18.23 -1.23
CA THR A 79 14.89 18.68 -1.74
C THR A 79 14.79 19.29 -3.13
N LEU A 80 13.97 18.71 -4.02
CA LEU A 80 13.76 19.27 -5.36
C LEU A 80 13.11 20.67 -5.33
N LEU A 81 12.14 20.88 -4.43
CA LEU A 81 11.43 22.15 -4.30
C LEU A 81 12.19 23.23 -3.54
N ASP A 82 13.10 22.85 -2.63
CA ASP A 82 13.95 23.76 -1.86
C ASP A 82 14.96 24.51 -2.75
N SER A 83 15.47 23.84 -3.78
CA SER A 83 16.32 24.46 -4.80
C SER A 83 15.54 25.46 -5.66
N GLU A 84 15.83 26.76 -5.48
CA GLU A 84 15.19 27.85 -6.24
C GLU A 84 15.33 27.72 -7.76
N SER A 85 16.42 27.10 -8.21
CA SER A 85 16.73 26.86 -9.64
C SER A 85 16.10 25.56 -10.15
N ASP A 86 16.26 24.45 -9.42
CA ASP A 86 15.82 23.12 -9.88
C ASP A 86 14.30 22.98 -9.96
N ARG A 87 13.54 23.70 -9.13
CA ARG A 87 12.06 23.65 -9.15
C ARG A 87 11.44 24.01 -10.51
N PHE A 88 12.15 24.78 -11.33
CA PHE A 88 11.72 25.17 -12.68
C PHE A 88 12.46 24.42 -13.81
N GLN A 89 13.40 23.53 -13.50
CA GLN A 89 14.17 22.77 -14.48
C GLN A 89 13.54 21.41 -14.75
N SER A 90 13.06 21.19 -15.97
CA SER A 90 12.46 19.91 -16.40
C SER A 90 13.39 18.71 -16.18
N SER A 91 14.70 18.92 -16.31
CA SER A 91 15.73 17.89 -16.11
C SER A 91 15.81 17.40 -14.66
N ALA A 92 15.56 18.28 -13.68
CA ALA A 92 15.60 17.93 -12.26
C ALA A 92 14.39 17.06 -11.88
N TRP A 93 13.20 17.41 -12.39
CA TRP A 93 12.00 16.59 -12.27
C TRP A 93 12.16 15.22 -12.93
N GLN A 94 12.81 15.14 -14.10
CA GLN A 94 13.06 13.87 -14.78
C GLN A 94 14.01 12.96 -13.99
N LYS A 95 14.97 13.50 -13.25
CA LYS A 95 15.82 12.72 -12.32
C LYS A 95 15.02 12.20 -11.13
N PHE A 96 14.18 13.04 -10.54
CA PHE A 96 13.28 12.63 -9.45
C PHE A 96 12.36 11.49 -9.91
N ILE A 97 11.72 11.58 -11.07
CA ILE A 97 10.85 10.53 -11.61
C ILE A 97 11.62 9.23 -11.88
N GLN A 98 12.86 9.29 -12.38
CA GLN A 98 13.69 8.10 -12.55
C GLN A 98 14.02 7.42 -11.22
N GLN A 99 14.24 8.20 -10.16
CA GLN A 99 14.50 7.68 -8.82
C GLN A 99 13.28 6.97 -8.22
N LEU A 100 12.05 7.33 -8.62
CA LEU A 100 10.82 6.64 -8.20
C LEU A 100 10.55 5.32 -8.95
N ASN A 101 11.19 5.11 -10.10
CA ASN A 101 11.01 3.90 -10.92
C ASN A 101 12.14 2.88 -10.73
N THR A 102 13.08 3.14 -9.82
CA THR A 102 14.19 2.25 -9.45
C THR A 102 13.84 1.49 -8.19
#